data_AF-M2R0G1-F1
#
_entry.id   AF-M2R0G1-F1
#
_cell.length_a   1.000
_cell.length_b   1.000
_cell.length_c   1.000
_cell.angle_alpha   90.00
_cell.angle_beta   90.00
_cell.angle_gamma   90.00
#
_symmetry.space_group_name_H-M   'P 1'
#
loop_
_entity.id
_entity.type
_entity.pdbx_description
1 polymer ?
#
loop_
_entity_poly.entity_id
_entity_poly.type
_entity_poly.pdbx_seq_one_letter_code
_entity_poly.pdbx_strand_id
1 'polypeptide(L)' 'MPPVLLSRRLDPLLGVFTGVFAYYLYESHPRNAVPPEERLTALIKWKYNKWRNEREQRLTAGNDDEIDLKALAVEVEK' A
#
# COMPACT_ATOMS: atom_id res chain seq x y z
N MET A 1 14.41 -30.48 21.17
CA MET A 1 14.01 -29.28 20.40
C MET A 1 13.40 -29.78 19.10
N PRO A 2 12.13 -29.50 18.78
CA PRO A 2 11.49 -30.04 17.59
C PRO A 2 12.21 -29.51 16.32
N PRO A 3 12.48 -30.37 15.32
CA PRO A 3 13.26 -29.99 14.15
C PRO A 3 12.45 -29.06 13.24
N VAL A 4 13.07 -27.99 12.77
CA VAL A 4 12.48 -27.07 11.78
C VAL A 4 12.45 -27.76 10.42
N LEU A 5 11.26 -27.93 9.86
CA LEU A 5 11.03 -28.81 8.70
C LEU A 5 11.41 -28.17 7.34
N LEU A 6 11.62 -26.85 7.26
CA LEU A 6 12.11 -26.22 6.02
C LEU A 6 12.95 -24.95 6.24
N SER A 7 12.52 -24.02 7.12
CA SER A 7 13.36 -22.95 7.67
C SER A 7 12.65 -22.27 8.84
N ARG A 8 13.41 -21.78 9.83
CA ARG A 8 12.88 -21.11 11.03
C ARG A 8 12.08 -19.81 10.74
N ARG A 9 12.07 -19.32 9.50
CA ARG A 9 11.39 -18.06 9.10
C ARG A 9 10.30 -18.25 8.04
N LEU A 10 10.35 -19.32 7.22
CA LEU A 10 9.29 -19.59 6.25
C LEU A 10 8.03 -20.12 6.91
N ASP A 11 8.14 -20.97 7.92
CA ASP A 11 6.97 -21.58 8.56
C ASP A 11 6.02 -20.52 9.19
N PRO A 12 6.51 -19.49 9.92
CA PRO A 12 5.65 -18.41 10.40
C PRO A 12 5.11 -17.51 9.29
N LEU A 13 5.92 -17.23 8.26
CA LEU A 13 5.49 -16.40 7.13
C LEU A 13 4.33 -17.08 6.37
N LEU A 14 4.46 -18.39 6.12
CA LEU A 14 3.42 -19.21 5.51
C LEU A 14 2.19 -19.31 6.41
N GLY A 15 2.36 -19.44 7.73
CA GLY A 15 1.25 -19.46 8.69
C GLY A 15 0.45 -18.16 8.67
N VAL A 16 1.13 -17.01 8.75
CA VAL A 16 0.49 -15.69 8.69
C VAL A 16 -0.18 -15.46 7.33
N PHE A 17 0.53 -15.77 6.23
CA PHE A 17 -0.02 -15.63 4.88
C PHE A 17 -1.27 -16.49 4.69
N THR A 18 -1.22 -17.75 5.08
CA THR A 18 -2.34 -18.69 4.99
C THR A 18 -3.51 -18.23 5.85
N GLY A 19 -3.26 -17.70 7.05
CA GLY A 19 -4.29 -17.14 7.91
C GLY A 19 -5.01 -15.93 7.30
N VAL A 20 -4.26 -14.98 6.74
CA VAL A 20 -4.82 -13.82 6.03
C VAL A 20 -5.61 -14.27 4.80
N PHE A 21 -5.11 -15.25 4.05
CA PHE A 21 -5.78 -15.79 2.88
C PHE A 21 -7.11 -16.49 3.23
N ALA A 22 -7.12 -17.30 4.29
CA ALA A 22 -8.33 -17.94 4.79
C ALA A 22 -9.38 -16.89 5.22
N TYR A 23 -8.95 -15.81 5.88
CA TYR A 23 -9.83 -14.70 6.23
C TYR A 23 -10.40 -13.98 5.00
N TYR A 24 -9.58 -13.73 3.98
CA TYR A 24 -10.03 -13.15 2.71
C TYR A 24 -11.08 -14.02 2.02
N LEU A 25 -10.89 -15.34 2.03
CA LEU A 25 -11.84 -16.27 1.47
C LEU A 25 -13.15 -16.27 2.28
N TYR A 26 -13.09 -16.25 3.61
CA TYR A 26 -14.25 -16.14 4.49
C TYR A 26 -15.09 -14.88 4.17
N GLU A 27 -14.43 -13.73 4.01
CA GLU A 27 -15.08 -12.46 3.68
C GLU A 27 -15.71 -12.45 2.28
N SER A 28 -15.21 -13.27 1.36
CA SER A 28 -15.70 -13.38 -0.02
C SER A 28 -16.81 -14.42 -0.21
N HIS A 29 -17.20 -15.15 0.85
CA HIS A 29 -18.25 -16.16 0.74
C HIS A 29 -19.64 -15.51 0.60
N PRO A 30 -20.46 -15.93 -0.38
CA PRO A 30 -21.73 -15.29 -0.71
C PRO A 30 -22.79 -15.41 0.40
N ARG A 31 -22.61 -16.31 1.37
CA ARG A 31 -23.52 -16.48 2.53
C ARG A 31 -23.24 -15.50 3.67
N ASN A 32 -22.03 -14.94 3.74
CA ASN A 32 -21.58 -14.00 4.76
C ASN A 32 -21.14 -12.70 4.12
N ALA A 33 -21.81 -12.26 3.04
CA ALA A 33 -21.42 -11.10 2.27
C ALA A 33 -21.50 -9.83 3.12
N VAL A 34 -20.42 -9.56 3.87
CA VAL A 34 -20.17 -8.32 4.58
C VAL A 34 -20.18 -7.21 3.52
N PRO A 35 -20.89 -6.10 3.77
CA PRO A 35 -20.93 -4.97 2.84
C PRO A 35 -19.52 -4.62 2.36
N PRO A 36 -19.32 -4.31 1.06
CA PRO A 36 -17.98 -4.05 0.52
C PRO A 36 -17.23 -2.90 1.21
N GLU A 37 -17.97 -1.99 1.85
CA GLU A 37 -17.47 -0.89 2.70
C GLU A 37 -16.78 -1.39 3.99
N GLU A 38 -17.25 -2.50 4.55
CA GLU A 38 -16.78 -3.06 5.82
C GLU A 38 -15.63 -4.08 5.62
N ARG A 39 -15.23 -4.29 4.36
CA ARG A 39 -14.17 -5.25 4.03
C ARG A 39 -12.79 -4.71 4.35
N LEU A 40 -11.92 -5.57 4.88
CA LEU A 40 -10.51 -5.22 5.14
C LEU A 40 -9.80 -4.82 3.83
N THR A 41 -10.18 -5.44 2.72
CA THR A 41 -9.65 -5.12 1.39
C THR A 41 -9.99 -3.71 0.92
N ALA A 42 -11.17 -3.18 1.26
CA ALA A 42 -11.55 -1.81 0.96
C ALA A 42 -10.69 -0.81 1.74
N LEU A 43 -10.43 -1.09 3.02
CA LEU A 43 -9.53 -0.27 3.85
C LEU A 43 -8.08 -0.29 3.32
N ILE A 44 -7.58 -1.45 2.91
CA ILE A 44 -6.25 -1.57 2.30
C ILE A 44 -6.17 -0.79 1.00
N LYS A 45 -7.20 -0.90 0.15
CA LYS A 45 -7.29 -0.14 -1.11
C LYS A 45 -7.31 1.37 -0.86
N TRP A 46 -8.10 1.84 0.10
CA TRP A 46 -8.12 3.24 0.51
C TRP A 46 -6.74 3.72 0.99
N LYS A 47 -6.10 2.95 1.87
CA LYS A 47 -4.77 3.30 2.40
C LYS A 47 -3.72 3.35 1.29
N TYR A 48 -3.75 2.41 0.37
CA TYR A 48 -2.86 2.38 -0.78
C TYR A 48 -3.08 3.59 -1.71
N ASN A 49 -4.34 3.93 -2.01
CA ASN A 49 -4.67 5.11 -2.81
C ASN A 49 -4.23 6.40 -2.12
N LYS A 50 -4.45 6.53 -0.80
CA LYS A 50 -3.98 7.68 -0.02
C LYS A 50 -2.46 7.83 -0.11
N TRP A 51 -1.72 6.74 0.09
CA TRP A 51 -0.26 6.74 0.00
C TRP A 51 0.25 7.06 -1.41
N ARG A 52 -0.43 6.58 -2.46
CA ARG A 52 -0.12 6.94 -3.85
C ARG A 52 -0.33 8.44 -4.08
N ASN A 53 -1.46 8.98 -3.65
CA ASN A 53 -1.76 10.40 -3.80
C ASN A 53 -0.76 11.28 -3.04
N GLU A 54 -0.37 10.90 -1.81
CA GLU A 54 0.66 11.62 -1.05
C GLU A 54 2.03 11.59 -1.77
N ARG A 55 2.37 10.47 -2.43
CA ARG A 55 3.59 10.39 -3.24
C ARG A 55 3.52 11.26 -4.49
N GLU A 56 2.40 11.24 -5.20
CA GLU A 56 2.18 12.08 -6.38
C GLU A 56 2.25 13.56 -6.01
N GLN A 57 1.60 13.99 -4.92
CA GLN A 57 1.67 15.37 -4.42
C GLN A 57 3.11 15.80 -4.08
N ARG A 58 3.92 14.93 -3.47
CA ARG A 58 5.33 15.24 -3.18
C ARG A 58 6.17 15.38 -4.44
N LEU A 59 5.88 14.57 -5.46
CA LEU A 59 6.57 14.64 -6.75
C LEU A 59 6.16 15.89 -7.53
N THR A 60 4.88 16.28 -7.48
CA THR A 60 4.39 17.51 -8.10
C THR A 60 4.91 18.75 -7.39
N ALA A 61 4.84 18.80 -6.05
CA ALA A 61 5.35 19.93 -5.28
C ALA A 61 6.86 20.16 -5.49
N GLY A 62 7.66 19.09 -5.55
CA GLY A 62 9.09 19.21 -5.85
C GLY A 62 9.38 19.65 -7.30
N ASN A 63 8.48 19.38 -8.24
CA ASN A 63 8.58 19.87 -9.62
C ASN A 63 8.21 21.35 -9.74
N ASP A 64 7.20 21.80 -9.00
CA ASP A 64 6.78 23.21 -9.00
C ASP A 64 7.89 24.11 -8.46
N ASP A 65 8.58 23.68 -7.39
CA ASP A 65 9.76 24.36 -6.85
C ASP A 65 10.93 24.42 -7.87
N GLU A 66 11.15 23.35 -8.66
CA GLU A 66 12.20 23.32 -9.70
C GLU A 66 11.87 24.23 -10.90
N ILE A 67 10.61 24.31 -11.30
CA ILE A 67 10.15 25.16 -12.41
C ILE A 67 10.28 26.65 -12.02
N ASP A 68 9.93 27.01 -10.79
CA ASP A 68 9.97 28.40 -10.32
C ASP A 68 11.42 28.93 -10.21
N LEU A 69 12.35 28.09 -9.74
CA LEU A 69 13.78 28.42 -9.70
C LEU A 69 14.38 28.64 -11.10
N LYS A 70 13.97 27.86 -12.10
CA LYS A 70 14.41 28.04 -13.49
C LYS A 70 13.82 29.31 -14.10
N ALA A 71 12.57 29.63 -13.81
CA ALA A 71 11.93 30.86 -14.31
C ALA A 71 12.61 32.12 -13.74
N LEU A 72 12.91 32.13 -12.43
CA LEU A 72 13.63 33.24 -11.78
C LEU A 72 15.07 33.39 -12.29
N ALA A 73 15.77 32.29 -12.58
CA ALA A 73 17.11 32.35 -13.16
C ALA A 73 17.12 33.01 -14.54
N VAL A 74 16.11 32.75 -15.36
CA VAL A 74 15.96 33.35 -16.70
C VAL A 74 15.60 34.83 -16.63
N GLU A 75 14.81 35.25 -15.63
CA GLU A 75 14.46 36.66 -15.40
C GLU A 75 15.69 37.49 -14.97
N VAL A 76 16.58 36.92 -14.14
CA VAL A 76 17.79 37.60 -13.64
C VAL A 76 18.88 37.71 -14.70
N GLU A 77 18.93 36.79 -15.67
CA GLU A 77 19.91 36.82 -16.76
C GLU A 77 19.55 37.81 -17.89
N LYS A 78 18.34 38.39 -17.85
CA LYS A 78 17.80 39.29 -18.87
C LYS A 78 17.92 40.76 -18.51
#